data_AF-A0A7Y5WTL7-F1
#
_entry.id   AF-A0A7Y5WTL7-F1
#
_cell.length_a   1.000
_cell.length_b   1.000
_cell.length_c   1.000
_cell.angle_alpha   90.00
_cell.angle_beta   90.00
_cell.angle_gamma   90.00
#
_symmetry.space_group_name_H-M   'P 1'
#
loop_
_entity.id
_entity.type
_entity.pdbx_description
1 polymer ?
#
loop_
_entity_poly.entity_id
_entity_poly.type
_entity_poly.pdbx_seq_one_letter_code
_entity_poly.pdbx_strand_id
1 'polypeptide(L)'
;EDGWYVVDMESTNGTYVAGTRIRGERRLDGSPDIRFGGIKMRFTSTDAASAPPPAAEPRGTRAIASVERPKRAAAAPERPAPAAPSGGRSALLWLVLLAVIAVVGFFVLQGRA
;
A
#
# COMPACT_ATOMS: atom_id res chain seq x y z
N GLU A 1 20.94 23.98 -11.80
CA GLU A 1 21.08 22.56 -11.46
C GLU A 1 19.71 22.04 -11.07
N ASP A 2 19.22 21.05 -11.79
CA ASP A 2 17.91 20.45 -11.55
C ASP A 2 18.06 19.45 -10.38
N GLY A 3 17.31 19.70 -9.30
CA GLY A 3 17.40 18.89 -8.08
C GLY A 3 16.84 17.48 -8.24
N TRP A 4 16.74 16.76 -7.12
CA TRP A 4 16.14 15.42 -7.11
C TRP A 4 14.63 15.50 -7.02
N TYR A 5 13.95 14.62 -7.75
CA TYR A 5 12.49 14.52 -7.74
C TYR A 5 12.05 13.07 -7.56
N VAL A 6 10.91 12.89 -6.92
CA VAL A 6 10.18 11.63 -6.89
C VAL A 6 8.85 11.81 -7.60
N VAL A 7 8.48 10.84 -8.44
CA VAL A 7 7.26 10.89 -9.24
C VAL A 7 6.40 9.68 -8.90
N ASP A 8 5.15 9.91 -8.51
CA ASP A 8 4.16 8.85 -8.32
C ASP A 8 3.45 8.56 -9.65
N MET A 9 3.77 7.42 -10.26
CA MET A 9 3.19 6.97 -11.54
C MET A 9 1.85 6.24 -11.33
N GLU A 10 0.89 6.91 -10.69
CA GLU A 10 -0.43 6.36 -10.37
C GLU A 10 -0.38 5.02 -9.62
N SER A 11 0.53 4.92 -8.65
CA SER A 11 0.75 3.66 -7.92
C SER A 11 -0.47 3.26 -7.09
N THR A 12 -0.79 1.96 -7.07
CA THR A 12 -1.94 1.40 -6.31
C THR A 12 -1.90 1.77 -4.83
N ASN A 13 -0.70 1.69 -4.22
CA ASN A 13 -0.51 1.89 -2.79
C ASN A 13 -0.01 3.31 -2.43
N GLY A 14 0.34 4.13 -3.42
CA GLY A 14 0.81 5.49 -3.27
C GLY A 14 2.29 5.63 -2.91
N THR A 15 2.82 6.80 -3.22
CA THR A 15 4.13 7.30 -2.79
C THR A 15 3.95 8.39 -1.72
N TYR A 16 4.82 8.40 -0.72
CA TYR A 16 4.77 9.35 0.40
C TYR A 16 6.14 9.97 0.64
N VAL A 17 6.18 11.27 0.90
CA VAL A 17 7.38 12.03 1.26
C VAL A 17 7.11 12.72 2.60
N ALA A 18 8.00 12.50 3.58
CA ALA A 18 7.83 13.02 4.94
C ALA A 18 6.46 12.70 5.57
N GLY A 19 5.88 11.54 5.22
CA GLY A 19 4.56 11.08 5.71
C GLY A 19 3.36 11.52 4.87
N THR A 20 3.53 12.49 3.96
CA THR A 20 2.44 13.00 3.11
C THR A 20 2.38 12.25 1.79
N ARG A 21 1.19 11.76 1.40
CA ARG A 21 0.99 11.13 0.08
C ARG A 21 1.12 12.18 -1.01
N ILE A 22 1.92 11.89 -2.02
CA ILE A 22 2.07 12.77 -3.19
C ILE A 22 1.27 12.23 -4.38
N ARG A 23 1.03 13.07 -5.38
CA ARG A 23 0.53 12.70 -6.70
C ARG A 23 1.38 13.41 -7.75
N GLY A 24 1.80 12.70 -8.80
CA GLY A 24 2.73 13.26 -9.78
C GLY A 24 4.11 13.52 -9.17
N GLU A 25 4.73 14.63 -9.56
CA GLU A 25 6.10 14.98 -9.19
C GLU A 25 6.20 15.76 -7.86
N ARG A 26 7.23 15.42 -7.06
CA ARG A 26 7.61 16.15 -5.85
C ARG A 26 9.12 16.28 -5.77
N ARG A 27 9.60 17.51 -5.58
CA ARG A 27 11.02 17.78 -5.29
C ARG A 27 11.43 17.20 -3.94
N LEU A 28 12.63 16.61 -3.90
CA LEU A 28 13.27 16.09 -2.71
C LEU A 28 14.31 17.08 -2.21
N ASP A 29 14.03 17.67 -1.04
CA ASP A 29 14.93 18.61 -0.38
C ASP A 29 15.65 17.91 0.79
N GLY A 30 16.98 17.95 0.79
CA GLY A 30 17.81 17.37 1.85
C GLY A 30 17.78 15.83 1.89
N SER A 31 17.41 15.26 3.05
CA SER A 31 17.38 13.80 3.26
C SER A 31 16.04 13.30 3.83
N PRO A 32 14.92 13.44 3.09
CA PRO A 32 13.60 13.09 3.57
C PRO A 32 13.41 11.57 3.68
N ASP A 33 12.54 11.17 4.60
CA ASP A 33 11.98 9.81 4.62
C ASP A 33 10.97 9.68 3.44
N ILE A 34 11.14 8.66 2.62
CA ILE A 34 10.27 8.31 1.50
C ILE A 34 9.63 6.95 1.78
N ARG A 35 8.36 6.79 1.39
CA ARG A 35 7.68 5.50 1.46
C ARG A 35 6.96 5.19 0.15
N PHE A 36 7.18 3.99 -0.36
CA PHE A 36 6.46 3.43 -1.49
C PHE A 36 5.57 2.29 -0.98
N GLY A 37 4.26 2.51 -0.94
CA GLY A 37 3.34 1.56 -0.31
C GLY A 37 3.78 1.19 1.12
N GLY A 38 4.14 -0.08 1.36
CA GLY A 38 4.56 -0.57 2.68
C GLY A 38 6.04 -0.35 3.03
N ILE A 39 6.87 0.10 2.09
CA ILE A 39 8.33 0.13 2.24
C ILE A 39 8.80 1.54 2.56
N LYS A 40 9.45 1.72 3.72
CA LYS A 40 10.01 3.01 4.15
C LYS A 40 11.54 3.04 3.93
N MET A 41 12.03 4.14 3.38
CA MET A 41 13.45 4.40 3.11
C MET A 41 13.79 5.87 3.37
N ARG A 42 15.08 6.20 3.38
CA ARG A 42 15.58 7.56 3.47
C ARG A 42 16.35 7.91 2.21
N PHE A 43 16.05 9.06 1.63
CA PHE A 43 16.85 9.62 0.55
C PHE A 43 18.06 10.36 1.12
N THR A 44 19.21 10.23 0.48
CA THR A 44 20.42 11.01 0.80
C THR A 44 21.14 11.27 -0.52
N SER A 45 21.30 12.54 -0.90
CA SER A 45 22.16 12.93 -2.02
C SER A 45 23.62 12.92 -1.59
N THR A 46 24.54 12.73 -2.52
CA THR A 46 25.99 12.77 -2.25
C THR A 46 26.41 14.11 -1.62
N ASP A 47 25.79 15.22 -2.04
CA ASP A 47 26.03 16.54 -1.46
C ASP A 47 25.52 16.63 -0.01
N ALA A 48 24.36 16.04 0.28
CA ALA A 48 23.80 15.99 1.63
C ALA A 48 24.54 14.99 2.54
N ALA A 49 25.20 13.97 1.99
CA ALA A 49 25.98 13.00 2.76
C ALA A 49 27.23 13.63 3.41
N SER A 50 27.68 14.78 2.91
CA SER A 50 28.79 15.55 3.50
C SER A 50 28.35 16.46 4.64
N ALA A 51 27.03 16.63 4.86
CA ALA A 51 26.51 17.42 5.96
C ALA A 51 26.57 16.62 7.26
N PRO A 52 26.98 17.23 8.40
CA PRO A 52 26.91 16.58 9.70
C PRO A 52 25.49 16.07 9.96
N PRO A 53 25.31 14.83 10.49
CA PRO A 53 23.99 14.33 10.80
C PRO A 53 23.28 15.32 11.74
N PRO A 54 22.01 15.68 11.47
CA PRO A 54 21.24 16.50 12.41
C PRO A 54 21.24 15.78 13.75
N ALA A 55 21.54 16.52 14.82
CA ALA A 55 21.62 15.98 16.18
C ALA A 55 20.40 15.08 16.43
N ALA A 56 20.65 13.78 16.55
CA ALA A 56 19.60 12.82 16.77
C ALA A 56 19.00 13.10 18.14
N GLU A 57 17.84 13.74 18.19
CA GLU A 57 17.03 13.70 19.40
C GLU A 57 16.79 12.23 19.74
N PRO A 58 17.09 11.79 20.97
CA PRO A 58 16.92 10.41 21.35
C PRO A 58 15.43 10.06 21.25
N ARG A 59 15.06 9.43 20.13
CA ARG A 59 13.75 8.81 19.96
C ARG A 59 13.76 7.55 20.82
N GLY A 60 13.53 7.77 22.11
CA GLY A 60 13.56 6.74 23.13
C GLY A 60 12.67 5.57 22.73
N THR A 61 13.20 4.37 22.90
CA THR A 61 12.44 3.12 22.87
C THR A 61 11.35 3.24 23.92
N ARG A 62 10.13 3.61 23.53
CA ARG A 62 8.96 3.33 24.37
C ARG A 62 8.77 1.83 24.30
N ALA A 63 9.25 1.14 25.32
CA ALA A 63 8.83 -0.22 25.63
C ALA A 63 7.30 -0.20 25.65
N ILE A 64 6.69 -0.93 24.73
CA ILE A 64 5.30 -1.33 24.84
C ILE A 64 5.21 -2.18 26.11
N ALA A 65 4.78 -1.55 27.20
CA ALA A 65 4.40 -2.25 28.42
C ALA A 65 3.48 -3.39 27.99
N SER A 66 3.88 -4.60 28.37
CA SER A 66 3.22 -5.85 28.07
C SER A 66 1.71 -5.68 28.21
N VAL A 67 0.97 -5.79 27.10
CA VAL A 67 -0.49 -5.90 27.16
C VAL A 67 -0.78 -7.18 27.93
N GLU A 68 -1.19 -7.00 29.18
CA GLU A 68 -1.65 -8.06 30.06
C GLU A 68 -2.75 -8.82 29.32
N ARG A 69 -2.49 -10.10 29.06
CA ARG A 69 -3.42 -11.02 28.41
C ARG A 69 -4.67 -11.08 29.29
N PRO A 70 -5.85 -10.59 28.85
CA PRO A 70 -7.04 -10.67 29.67
C PRO A 70 -7.38 -12.16 29.86
N LYS A 71 -7.46 -12.55 31.12
CA LYS A 71 -7.89 -13.86 31.60
C LYS A 71 -9.20 -14.25 30.91
N ARG A 72 -9.12 -15.29 30.07
CA ARG A 72 -10.27 -16.02 29.52
C ARG A 72 -11.14 -16.51 30.69
N ALA A 73 -12.22 -15.80 30.98
CA ALA A 73 -13.35 -16.29 31.76
C ALA A 73 -14.48 -16.64 30.79
N ALA A 74 -15.08 -17.81 30.99
CA ALA A 74 -16.07 -18.43 30.13
C ALA A 74 -17.52 -17.97 30.41
N ALA A 75 -18.41 -18.26 29.45
CA ALA A 75 -19.90 -18.20 29.42
C ALA A 75 -20.54 -16.81 29.09
N ALA A 76 -20.94 -16.49 27.84
CA ALA A 76 -22.13 -16.88 27.02
C ALA A 76 -23.39 -15.99 27.28
N PRO A 77 -24.28 -15.65 26.30
CA PRO A 77 -24.46 -16.21 24.95
C PRO A 77 -24.44 -15.21 23.76
N GLU A 78 -24.26 -15.80 22.58
CA GLU A 78 -24.68 -15.46 21.22
C GLU A 78 -25.34 -14.09 20.93
N ARG A 79 -24.64 -13.27 20.13
CA ARG A 79 -25.25 -12.31 19.23
C ARG A 79 -24.78 -12.68 17.82
N PRO A 80 -25.66 -13.03 16.87
CA PRO A 80 -25.22 -13.29 15.50
C PRO A 80 -24.64 -11.99 14.94
N ALA A 81 -23.32 -11.96 14.74
CA ALA A 81 -22.69 -10.87 14.02
C ALA A 81 -23.18 -10.94 12.56
N PRO A 82 -23.62 -9.82 11.96
CA PRO A 82 -24.06 -9.82 10.57
C PRO A 82 -22.89 -10.26 9.69
N ALA A 83 -23.15 -11.23 8.82
CA ALA A 83 -22.21 -11.70 7.81
C ALA A 83 -21.65 -10.50 7.05
N ALA A 84 -20.32 -10.37 7.04
CA ALA A 84 -19.64 -9.43 6.17
C ALA A 84 -20.08 -9.70 4.71
N PRO A 85 -20.34 -8.66 3.90
CA PRO A 85 -20.71 -8.87 2.50
C PRO A 85 -19.60 -9.65 1.81
N SER A 86 -19.98 -10.82 1.31
CA SER A 86 -19.17 -11.68 0.46
C SER A 86 -18.61 -10.87 -0.70
N GLY A 87 -17.30 -11.03 -0.95
CA GLY A 87 -16.65 -10.58 -2.18
C GLY A 87 -17.14 -11.38 -3.39
N GLY A 88 -18.43 -11.31 -3.71
CA GLY A 88 -19.08 -12.04 -4.80
C GLY A 88 -19.04 -11.34 -6.15
N ARG A 89 -18.49 -10.12 -6.23
CA ARG A 89 -18.48 -9.33 -7.47
C ARG A 89 -17.29 -9.63 -8.37
N SER A 90 -16.15 -10.04 -7.82
CA SER A 90 -14.95 -10.34 -8.62
C SER A 90 -15.06 -11.69 -9.35
N ALA A 91 -15.59 -12.73 -8.69
CA ALA A 91 -15.77 -14.04 -9.34
C ALA A 91 -16.79 -14.00 -10.48
N LEU A 92 -17.89 -13.26 -10.32
CA LEU A 92 -18.92 -13.12 -11.35
C LEU A 92 -18.39 -12.35 -12.57
N LEU A 93 -17.56 -11.32 -12.36
CA LEU A 93 -16.90 -10.59 -13.45
C LEU A 93 -15.94 -11.48 -14.24
N TRP A 94 -15.17 -12.34 -13.58
CA TRP A 94 -14.28 -13.30 -14.26
C TRP A 94 -15.06 -14.37 -15.04
N LEU A 95 -16.18 -14.86 -14.51
CA LEU A 95 -17.03 -15.81 -15.24
C LEU A 95 -17.69 -15.18 -16.47
N VAL A 96 -18.19 -13.93 -16.36
CA VAL A 96 -18.75 -13.20 -17.50
C VAL A 96 -17.68 -12.94 -18.55
N LEU A 97 -16.47 -12.54 -18.15
CA LEU A 97 -15.35 -12.33 -19.07
C LEU A 97 -14.98 -13.60 -19.83
N LEU A 98 -14.86 -14.75 -19.13
CA LEU A 98 -14.59 -16.04 -19.75
C LEU A 98 -15.70 -16.46 -20.72
N ALA A 99 -16.96 -16.24 -20.36
CA ALA A 99 -18.11 -16.54 -21.22
C ALA A 99 -18.09 -15.69 -22.51
N VAL A 100 -17.80 -14.39 -22.41
CA VAL A 100 -17.68 -13.50 -23.58
C VAL A 100 -16.53 -13.95 -24.48
N ILE A 101 -15.37 -14.30 -23.93
CA ILE A 101 -14.23 -14.81 -24.70
C ILE A 101 -14.60 -16.12 -25.42
N ALA A 102 -15.28 -17.04 -24.74
CA ALA A 102 -15.71 -18.31 -25.34
C ALA A 102 -16.72 -18.10 -26.48
N VAL A 103 -17.68 -17.19 -26.32
CA VAL A 103 -18.66 -16.86 -27.37
C VAL A 103 -17.97 -16.23 -28.58
N VAL A 104 -17.09 -15.24 -28.36
CA VAL A 104 -16.33 -14.61 -29.44
C VAL A 104 -15.43 -15.63 -30.14
N GLY A 105 -14.72 -16.46 -29.40
CA GLY A 105 -13.92 -17.55 -29.94
C GLY A 105 -14.76 -18.51 -30.78
N PHE A 106 -15.92 -18.93 -30.28
CA PHE A 106 -16.84 -19.80 -31.01
C PHE A 106 -17.32 -19.18 -32.32
N PHE A 107 -17.72 -17.90 -32.33
CA PHE A 107 -18.13 -17.20 -33.55
C PHE A 107 -16.97 -17.01 -34.53
N VAL A 108 -15.75 -16.77 -34.04
CA VAL A 108 -14.55 -16.69 -34.88
C VAL A 108 -14.20 -18.05 -35.47
N LEU A 109 -14.37 -19.15 -34.74
CA LEU A 109 -14.16 -20.50 -35.26
C LEU A 109 -15.27 -20.94 -36.23
N GLN A 110 -16.52 -20.58 -35.98
CA GLN A 110 -17.65 -20.91 -36.86
C GLN A 110 -17.69 -20.05 -38.13
N GLY A 111 -17.26 -18.78 -38.07
CA GLY A 111 -17.12 -17.91 -39.23
C GLY A 111 -15.87 -18.16 -40.08
N ARG A 112 -15.04 -19.14 -39.70
CA ARG A 112 -13.85 -19.59 -40.44
C ARG A 112 -14.04 -20.97 -41.09
N ALA A 113 -15.24 -21.52 -41.05
CA ALA A 113 -15.64 -22.71 -41.82
C ALA A 113 -16.26 -22.32 -43.15
#